data_AF-F1Z0R7-F1
#
_entry.id   AF-F1Z0R7-F1
#
_cell.length_a   1.000
_cell.length_b   1.000
_cell.length_c   1.000
_cell.angle_alpha   90.00
_cell.angle_beta   90.00
_cell.angle_gamma   90.00
#
_symmetry.space_group_name_H-M   'P 1'
#
loop_
_entity.id
_entity.type
_entity.pdbx_description
1 polymer ?
#
loop_
_entity_poly.entity_id
_entity_poly.type
_entity_poly.pdbx_seq_one_letter_code
_entity_poly.pdbx_strand_id
1 'polypeptide(L)'
;MAFTTDFSEVQEFKSFEEKFYEFIVKDAYEEPTQSGTNHSVTLELVVRNDVKQDMQNFRVWDRQYRLTATNKYNLKQLMGKASAFIGQEKNYATFEDFINDFKGRAAKGKIKLDNYNGKVTPKVQFFNKTDFPNIAHTWKEKTDSTGFSQADLKEDDLPF
;
A
#
# COMPACT_ATOMS: atom_id res chain seq x y z
N MET A 1 -39.73 -16.19 -17.70
CA MET A 1 -38.61 -16.99 -17.16
C MET A 1 -38.29 -16.44 -15.78
N ALA A 2 -38.14 -17.31 -14.78
CA ALA A 2 -37.76 -16.92 -13.42
C ALA A 2 -36.28 -17.30 -13.22
N PHE A 3 -35.49 -16.36 -12.72
CA PHE A 3 -34.08 -16.56 -12.42
C PHE A 3 -33.90 -16.64 -10.90
N THR A 4 -33.07 -17.59 -10.45
CA THR A 4 -32.72 -17.77 -9.04
C THR A 4 -31.26 -17.41 -8.88
N THR A 5 -30.97 -16.51 -7.95
CA THR A 5 -29.60 -16.12 -7.63
C THR A 5 -28.87 -17.28 -6.94
N ASP A 6 -27.80 -17.77 -7.57
CA ASP A 6 -26.84 -18.70 -6.96
C ASP A 6 -25.57 -17.93 -6.59
N PHE A 7 -25.22 -18.00 -5.30
CA PHE A 7 -24.07 -17.30 -4.72
C PHE A 7 -22.94 -18.26 -4.31
N SER A 8 -23.02 -19.54 -4.68
CA SER A 8 -22.03 -20.56 -4.32
C SER A 8 -20.60 -20.25 -4.81
N GLU A 9 -20.47 -19.46 -5.88
CA GLU A 9 -19.20 -19.00 -6.42
C GLU A 9 -18.79 -17.58 -5.97
N VAL A 10 -19.58 -16.93 -5.10
CA VAL A 10 -19.23 -15.60 -4.59
C VAL A 10 -18.06 -15.71 -3.63
N GLN A 11 -16.89 -15.30 -4.09
CA GLN A 11 -15.69 -15.23 -3.27
C GLN A 11 -15.78 -14.03 -2.33
N GLU A 12 -15.91 -14.28 -1.02
CA GLU A 12 -15.84 -13.22 -0.02
C GLU A 12 -14.47 -12.54 -0.05
N PHE A 13 -14.45 -11.21 -0.20
CA PHE A 13 -13.22 -10.45 -0.23
C PHE A 13 -12.57 -10.44 1.16
N LYS A 14 -11.31 -10.90 1.23
CA LYS A 14 -10.52 -10.82 2.46
C LYS A 14 -10.33 -9.36 2.87
N SER A 15 -10.61 -9.07 4.13
CA SER A 15 -10.41 -7.75 4.74
C SER A 15 -9.22 -7.79 5.69
N PHE A 16 -8.57 -6.64 5.90
CA PHE A 16 -7.51 -6.53 6.89
C PHE A 16 -8.07 -6.70 8.31
N GLU A 17 -7.32 -7.38 9.17
CA GLU A 17 -7.50 -7.38 10.62
C GLU A 17 -6.60 -6.33 11.29
N GLU A 18 -7.01 -5.80 12.44
CA GLU A 18 -6.20 -4.85 13.23
C GLU A 18 -5.04 -5.53 13.95
N LYS A 19 -3.97 -5.85 13.23
CA LYS A 19 -2.76 -6.48 13.77
C LYS A 19 -1.49 -5.95 13.10
N PHE A 20 -0.35 -6.50 13.49
CA PHE A 20 0.92 -6.21 12.85
C PHE A 20 1.04 -7.01 11.56
N TYR A 21 1.53 -6.35 10.52
CA TYR A 21 1.92 -6.97 9.26
C TYR A 21 3.34 -6.55 8.91
N GLU A 22 4.03 -7.41 8.18
CA GLU A 22 5.33 -7.12 7.59
C GLU A 22 5.12 -6.54 6.20
N PHE A 23 5.61 -5.32 6.00
CA PHE A 23 5.50 -4.59 4.74
C PHE A 23 6.86 -4.44 4.07
N ILE A 24 6.85 -4.34 2.75
CA ILE A 24 7.94 -3.83 1.93
C ILE A 24 7.47 -2.57 1.20
N VAL A 25 8.32 -1.56 1.12
CA VAL A 25 8.02 -0.35 0.34
C VAL A 25 8.24 -0.67 -1.14
N LYS A 26 7.17 -0.67 -1.92
CA LYS A 26 7.24 -0.80 -3.37
C LYS A 26 7.76 0.49 -4.00
N ASP A 27 7.21 1.62 -3.57
CA ASP A 27 7.59 2.93 -4.07
C ASP A 27 7.45 3.99 -2.97
N ALA A 28 8.18 5.08 -3.11
CA ALA A 28 8.19 6.21 -2.20
C ALA A 28 8.44 7.49 -2.99
N TYR A 29 7.55 8.46 -2.88
CA TYR A 29 7.60 9.68 -3.67
C TYR A 29 6.85 10.82 -2.99
N GLU A 30 7.14 12.05 -3.41
CA GLU A 30 6.37 13.24 -3.06
C GLU A 30 5.38 13.55 -4.18
N GLU A 31 4.10 13.74 -3.85
CA GLU A 31 3.04 14.09 -4.80
C GLU A 31 2.20 15.26 -4.28
N PRO A 32 1.69 16.13 -5.18
CA PRO A 32 0.70 17.12 -4.80
C PRO A 32 -0.63 16.45 -4.43
N THR A 33 -1.40 17.08 -3.55
CA THR A 33 -2.78 16.66 -3.27
C THR A 33 -3.64 16.84 -4.51
N GLN A 34 -4.81 16.22 -4.54
CA GLN A 34 -5.75 16.34 -5.67
C GLN A 34 -6.16 17.80 -5.95
N SER A 35 -6.16 18.67 -4.93
CA SER A 35 -6.41 20.11 -5.08
C SER A 35 -5.18 20.92 -5.51
N GLY A 36 -3.99 20.32 -5.56
CA GLY A 36 -2.71 20.99 -5.83
C GLY A 36 -2.21 21.92 -4.71
N THR A 37 -2.97 22.11 -3.65
CA THR A 37 -2.70 23.10 -2.59
C THR A 37 -1.66 22.64 -1.57
N ASN A 38 -1.44 21.33 -1.48
CA ASN A 38 -0.54 20.73 -0.50
C ASN A 38 0.24 19.59 -1.17
N HIS A 39 1.26 19.07 -0.49
CA HIS A 39 2.01 17.90 -0.90
C HIS A 39 1.96 16.82 0.18
N SER A 40 2.07 15.56 -0.26
CA SER A 40 2.27 14.41 0.61
C SER A 40 3.51 13.65 0.21
N VAL A 41 4.24 13.18 1.22
CA VAL A 41 5.11 12.02 1.06
C VAL A 41 4.23 10.78 1.11
N THR A 42 4.28 9.97 0.07
CA THR A 42 3.52 8.74 -0.07
C THR A 42 4.47 7.55 -0.07
N LEU A 43 4.25 6.62 0.86
CA LEU A 43 4.86 5.30 0.84
C LEU A 43 3.83 4.29 0.32
N GLU A 44 4.11 3.68 -0.82
CA GLU A 44 3.33 2.55 -1.34
C GLU A 44 3.85 1.27 -0.69
N LEU A 45 3.09 0.74 0.27
CA LEU A 45 3.45 -0.44 1.04
C LEU A 45 2.79 -1.67 0.42
N VAL A 46 3.51 -2.78 0.42
CA VAL A 46 2.99 -4.08 0.03
C VAL A 46 3.21 -5.07 1.16
N VAL A 47 2.15 -5.80 1.54
CA VAL A 47 2.26 -6.87 2.53
C VAL A 47 3.17 -7.96 1.96
N ARG A 48 4.24 -8.26 2.68
CA ARG A 48 5.28 -9.22 2.27
C ARG A 48 4.71 -10.62 2.06
N ASN A 49 5.00 -11.21 0.91
CA ASN A 49 4.60 -12.57 0.53
C ASN A 49 5.60 -13.66 0.94
N ASP A 50 6.82 -13.27 1.34
CA ASP A 50 7.87 -14.14 1.86
C ASP A 50 7.72 -14.43 3.37
N VAL A 51 6.83 -13.70 4.06
CA VAL A 51 6.48 -13.91 5.46
C VAL A 51 5.12 -14.60 5.55
N LYS A 52 4.97 -15.60 6.43
CA LYS A 52 3.70 -16.29 6.68
C LYS A 52 2.73 -15.37 7.43
N GLN A 53 1.88 -14.68 6.68
CA GLN A 53 0.82 -13.79 7.17
C GLN A 53 -0.33 -13.76 6.16
N ASP A 54 -1.45 -13.19 6.55
CA ASP A 54 -2.58 -12.90 5.66
C ASP A 54 -2.34 -11.66 4.81
N MET A 55 -3.25 -11.40 3.86
CA MET A 55 -3.20 -10.22 2.98
C MET A 55 -1.91 -10.06 2.15
N GLN A 56 -1.14 -11.12 1.93
CA GLN A 56 0.09 -11.07 1.12
C GLN A 56 -0.16 -10.44 -0.26
N ASN A 57 0.75 -9.56 -0.69
CA ASN A 57 0.69 -8.74 -1.91
C ASN A 57 -0.39 -7.63 -1.92
N PHE A 58 -1.19 -7.46 -0.86
CA PHE A 58 -2.08 -6.30 -0.79
C PHE A 58 -1.30 -5.01 -0.59
N ARG A 59 -1.81 -3.94 -1.20
CA ARG A 59 -1.24 -2.60 -1.14
C ARG A 59 -1.92 -1.75 -0.07
N VAL A 60 -1.13 -0.99 0.66
CA VAL A 60 -1.58 0.03 1.61
C VAL A 60 -0.77 1.30 1.35
N TRP A 61 -1.44 2.44 1.25
CA TRP A 61 -0.78 3.73 1.06
C TRP A 61 -0.69 4.45 2.40
N ASP A 62 0.54 4.73 2.83
CA ASP A 62 0.81 5.59 3.96
C ASP A 62 1.19 6.98 3.44
N ARG A 63 0.27 7.94 3.62
CA ARG A 63 0.43 9.32 3.16
C ARG A 63 0.66 10.26 4.34
N GLN A 64 1.74 11.02 4.28
CA GLN A 64 2.03 12.07 5.24
C GLN A 64 1.97 13.43 4.56
N TYR A 65 0.92 14.20 4.85
CA TYR A 65 0.75 15.57 4.34
C TYR A 65 1.61 16.58 5.10
N ARG A 66 1.96 17.69 4.45
CA ARG A 66 2.53 18.84 5.15
C ARG A 66 1.49 19.42 6.10
N LEU A 67 1.96 19.94 7.23
CA LEU A 67 1.13 20.64 8.20
C LEU A 67 0.59 21.92 7.57
N THR A 68 -0.72 22.13 7.67
CA THR A 68 -1.39 23.31 7.08
C THR A 68 -0.85 24.62 7.63
N ALA A 69 -0.52 24.68 8.92
CA ALA A 69 -0.04 25.89 9.58
C ALA A 69 1.35 26.35 9.13
N THR A 70 2.26 25.41 8.81
CA THR A 70 3.67 25.71 8.52
C THR A 70 4.10 25.39 7.10
N ASN A 71 3.24 24.70 6.34
CA ASN A 71 3.54 24.13 5.03
C ASN A 71 4.83 23.27 5.04
N LYS A 72 5.13 22.63 6.18
CA LYS A 72 6.29 21.74 6.37
C LYS A 72 5.84 20.36 6.81
N TYR A 73 6.64 19.35 6.50
CA TYR A 73 6.43 18.01 7.01
C TYR A 73 6.67 17.93 8.52
N ASN A 74 5.89 17.09 9.20
CA ASN A 74 6.19 16.72 10.57
C ASN A 74 7.46 15.84 10.60
N LEU A 75 8.59 16.47 10.96
CA LEU A 75 9.89 15.81 10.97
C LEU A 75 9.93 14.63 11.94
N LYS A 76 9.27 14.72 13.11
CA LYS A 76 9.23 13.61 14.07
C LYS A 76 8.57 12.37 13.47
N GLN A 77 7.50 12.56 12.70
CA GLN A 77 6.82 11.44 12.02
C GLN A 77 7.69 10.85 10.91
N LEU A 78 8.33 11.68 10.09
CA LEU A 78 9.25 11.20 9.03
C LEU A 78 10.45 10.44 9.63
N MET A 79 11.05 10.98 10.69
CA MET A 79 12.17 10.32 11.37
C MET A 79 11.75 9.04 12.09
N GLY A 80 10.52 8.98 12.62
CA GLY A 80 9.95 7.75 13.16
C GLY A 80 9.76 6.66 12.10
N LYS A 81 9.40 7.02 10.87
CA LYS A 81 9.38 6.08 9.74
C LYS A 81 10.81 5.68 9.36
N ALA A 82 11.72 6.65 9.23
CA ALA A 82 13.12 6.38 8.89
C ALA A 82 13.80 5.44 9.91
N SER A 83 13.52 5.58 11.21
CA SER A 83 14.10 4.69 12.23
C SER A 83 13.60 3.24 12.12
N ALA A 84 12.38 3.03 11.62
CA ALA A 84 11.82 1.70 11.40
C ALA A 84 12.33 1.04 10.11
N PHE A 85 12.42 1.79 9.01
CA PHE A 85 12.81 1.27 7.69
C PHE A 85 14.32 1.31 7.44
N ILE A 86 14.98 2.44 7.74
CA ILE A 86 16.41 2.68 7.45
C ILE A 86 17.27 2.23 8.63
N GLY A 87 16.85 2.56 9.86
CA GLY A 87 17.41 2.01 11.10
C GLY A 87 18.82 2.49 11.48
N GLN A 88 19.45 3.35 10.67
CA GLN A 88 20.77 3.92 10.90
C GLN A 88 20.81 5.40 10.48
N GLU A 89 21.74 6.15 11.06
CA GLU A 89 22.01 7.53 10.65
C GLU A 89 22.67 7.53 9.27
N LYS A 90 22.16 8.40 8.40
CA LYS A 90 22.67 8.57 7.04
C LYS A 90 22.42 10.01 6.60
N ASN A 91 23.39 10.58 5.90
CA ASN A 91 23.25 11.90 5.28
C ASN A 91 22.76 11.75 3.84
N TYR A 92 21.87 12.64 3.43
CA TYR A 92 21.31 12.68 2.08
C TYR A 92 21.61 14.03 1.44
N ALA A 93 21.92 14.04 0.15
CA ALA A 93 22.17 15.28 -0.58
C ALA A 93 20.87 16.06 -0.81
N THR A 94 19.78 15.35 -1.08
CA THR A 94 18.46 15.93 -1.30
C THR A 94 17.38 15.24 -0.47
N PHE A 95 16.23 15.91 -0.30
CA PHE A 95 15.06 15.30 0.32
C PHE A 95 14.50 14.15 -0.52
N GLU A 96 14.59 14.25 -1.84
CA GLU A 96 14.18 13.19 -2.76
C GLU A 96 15.03 11.92 -2.57
N ASP A 97 16.35 12.04 -2.40
CA ASP A 97 17.21 10.90 -2.07
C ASP A 97 16.79 10.21 -0.77
N PHE A 98 16.40 11.01 0.24
CA PHE A 98 15.90 10.50 1.51
C PHE A 98 14.59 9.72 1.33
N ILE A 99 13.63 10.26 0.56
CA ILE A 99 12.36 9.57 0.29
C ILE A 99 12.58 8.31 -0.55
N ASN A 100 13.44 8.38 -1.57
CA ASN A 100 13.77 7.23 -2.41
C ASN A 100 14.46 6.11 -1.64
N ASP A 101 15.19 6.41 -0.55
CA ASP A 101 15.84 5.38 0.27
C ASP A 101 14.84 4.49 1.02
N PHE A 102 13.55 4.85 1.11
CA PHE A 102 12.54 3.94 1.64
C PHE A 102 12.27 2.76 0.71
N LYS A 103 12.46 2.90 -0.60
CA LYS A 103 12.11 1.87 -1.59
C LYS A 103 12.88 0.58 -1.33
N GLY A 104 12.16 -0.55 -1.39
CA GLY A 104 12.71 -1.87 -1.13
C GLY A 104 13.01 -2.17 0.35
N ARG A 105 12.84 -1.21 1.27
CA ARG A 105 13.02 -1.45 2.71
C ARG A 105 11.77 -2.07 3.33
N ALA A 106 11.97 -2.86 4.37
CA ALA A 106 10.90 -3.52 5.09
C ALA A 106 10.72 -2.97 6.51
N ALA A 107 9.48 -2.96 6.99
CA ALA A 107 9.15 -2.62 8.37
C ALA A 107 7.88 -3.34 8.81
N LYS A 108 7.72 -3.47 10.12
CA LYS A 108 6.53 -4.01 10.75
C LYS A 108 5.55 -2.88 11.05
N GLY A 109 4.36 -2.90 10.44
CA GLY A 109 3.34 -1.86 10.61
C GLY A 109 2.13 -2.38 11.37
N LYS A 110 1.62 -1.61 12.34
CA LYS A 110 0.31 -1.90 12.98
C LYS A 110 -0.81 -1.35 12.10
N ILE A 111 -1.70 -2.21 11.61
CA ILE A 111 -2.92 -1.79 10.93
C ILE A 111 -3.98 -1.42 11.96
N LYS A 112 -4.64 -0.29 11.70
CA LYS A 112 -5.90 0.12 12.29
C LYS A 112 -6.93 0.26 11.17
N LEU A 113 -8.14 -0.19 11.42
CA LEU A 113 -9.26 -0.02 10.49
C LEU A 113 -9.92 1.33 10.79
N ASP A 114 -9.89 2.22 9.80
CA ASP A 114 -10.54 3.52 9.88
C ASP A 114 -11.88 3.45 9.16
N ASN A 115 -12.95 3.89 9.83
CA ASN A 115 -14.29 3.93 9.26
C ASN A 115 -14.63 5.40 8.94
N TYR A 116 -14.73 5.70 7.65
CA TYR A 116 -15.12 7.02 7.17
C TYR A 116 -16.30 6.87 6.21
N ASN A 117 -17.43 7.51 6.53
CA ASN A 117 -18.69 7.41 5.77
C ASN A 117 -19.12 5.97 5.48
N GLY A 118 -18.96 5.05 6.44
CA GLY A 118 -19.32 3.63 6.29
C GLY A 118 -18.33 2.80 5.49
N LYS A 119 -17.27 3.42 4.94
CA LYS A 119 -16.19 2.72 4.26
C LYS A 119 -15.07 2.42 5.24
N VAL A 120 -14.83 1.14 5.48
CA VAL A 120 -13.71 0.66 6.29
C VAL A 120 -12.47 0.60 5.41
N THR A 121 -11.39 1.26 5.83
CA THR A 121 -10.10 1.25 5.11
C THR A 121 -8.95 0.93 6.07
N PRO A 122 -7.97 0.11 5.64
CA PRO A 122 -6.79 -0.14 6.44
C PRO A 122 -5.86 1.07 6.42
N LYS A 123 -5.40 1.49 7.60
CA LYS A 123 -4.40 2.54 7.76
C LYS A 123 -3.28 2.03 8.67
N VAL A 124 -2.03 2.31 8.31
CA VAL A 124 -0.91 2.03 9.20
C VAL A 124 -0.85 3.09 10.29
N GLN A 125 -0.91 2.66 11.55
CA GLN A 125 -0.90 3.55 12.71
C GLN A 125 0.52 3.99 13.07
N PHE A 126 1.45 3.05 13.09
CA PHE A 126 2.88 3.27 13.35
C PHE A 126 3.71 2.10 12.80
N PHE A 127 5.02 2.34 12.68
CA PHE A 127 6.00 1.37 12.22
C PHE A 127 7.01 1.04 13.32
N ASN A 128 7.41 -0.21 13.35
CA ASN A 128 8.54 -0.74 14.10
C ASN A 128 9.54 -1.37 13.12
N LYS A 129 10.76 -1.63 13.58
CA LYS A 129 11.72 -2.42 12.80
C LYS A 129 11.10 -3.77 12.40
N THR A 130 11.39 -4.21 11.17
CA THR A 130 10.97 -5.53 10.68
C THR A 130 11.56 -6.64 11.55
N ASP A 131 10.78 -7.69 11.78
CA ASP A 131 11.30 -8.91 12.42
C ASP A 131 12.05 -9.81 11.40
N PHE A 132 11.97 -9.49 10.10
CA PHE A 132 12.51 -10.28 8.99
C PHE A 132 13.45 -9.44 8.12
N PRO A 133 14.70 -9.19 8.55
CA PRO A 133 15.63 -8.31 7.84
C PRO A 133 16.05 -8.85 6.47
N ASN A 134 16.02 -10.17 6.28
CA ASN A 134 16.24 -10.79 4.97
C ASN A 134 14.94 -10.69 4.16
N ILE A 135 15.00 -10.03 3.01
CA ILE A 135 13.86 -9.80 2.13
C ILE A 135 13.94 -10.76 0.95
N ALA A 136 12.95 -11.65 0.82
CA ALA A 136 12.80 -12.56 -0.30
C ALA A 136 11.46 -12.34 -1.05
N HIS A 137 10.92 -11.12 -0.94
CA HIS A 137 9.67 -10.74 -1.58
C HIS A 137 9.75 -10.89 -3.11
N THR A 138 8.78 -11.58 -3.70
CA THR A 138 8.69 -11.73 -5.16
C THR A 138 7.61 -10.82 -5.73
N TRP A 139 8.01 -9.86 -6.56
CA TRP A 139 7.06 -9.00 -7.26
C TRP A 139 6.35 -9.81 -8.34
N LYS A 140 5.02 -9.71 -8.40
CA LYS A 140 4.30 -10.21 -9.57
C LYS A 140 4.71 -9.35 -10.76
N GLU A 141 5.23 -9.99 -11.80
CA GLU A 141 5.44 -9.31 -13.08
C GLU A 141 4.10 -8.76 -13.56
N LYS A 142 4.12 -7.57 -14.18
CA LYS A 142 2.96 -7.12 -14.94
C LYS A 142 2.82 -8.13 -16.07
N THR A 143 1.81 -8.98 -16.01
CA THR A 143 1.28 -9.56 -17.24
C THR A 143 0.73 -8.37 -18.01
N ASP A 144 1.52 -7.83 -18.93
CA ASP A 144 1.00 -6.90 -19.93
C ASP A 144 -0.22 -7.59 -20.52
N SER A 145 -1.39 -7.04 -20.20
CA SER A 145 -2.67 -7.55 -20.65
C SER A 145 -2.84 -7.15 -22.12
N THR A 146 -1.93 -7.57 -22.98
CA THR A 146 -2.04 -7.49 -24.45
C THR A 146 -2.87 -8.66 -25.01
N GLY A 147 -3.84 -9.15 -24.21
CA GLY A 147 -4.68 -10.30 -24.53
C GLY A 147 -6.18 -10.01 -24.57
N PHE A 148 -6.61 -8.75 -24.59
CA PHE A 148 -7.97 -8.40 -25.04
C PHE A 148 -7.88 -7.87 -26.47
N SER A 149 -7.66 -8.76 -27.43
CA SER A 149 -8.26 -8.54 -28.75
C SER A 149 -9.77 -8.59 -28.53
N GLN A 150 -10.45 -7.50 -28.87
CA GLN A 150 -11.90 -7.42 -28.96
C GLN A 150 -12.37 -8.58 -29.85
N ALA A 151 -12.74 -9.70 -29.24
CA ALA A 151 -13.54 -10.70 -29.92
C ALA A 151 -14.89 -10.03 -30.16
N ASP A 152 -15.39 -10.12 -31.40
CA ASP A 152 -16.76 -9.76 -31.73
C ASP A 152 -17.69 -10.66 -30.90
N LEU A 153 -18.05 -10.20 -29.70
CA LEU A 153 -19.03 -10.83 -28.82
C LEU A 153 -20.37 -10.79 -29.56
N LYS A 154 -20.84 -11.96 -30.01
CA LYS A 154 -22.20 -12.09 -30.54
C LYS A 154 -23.16 -12.22 -29.35
N GLU A 155 -24.40 -11.77 -29.52
CA GLU A 155 -25.41 -11.89 -28.46
C GLU A 155 -25.58 -13.34 -27.96
N ASP A 156 -25.34 -14.35 -28.81
CA ASP A 156 -25.34 -15.78 -28.44
C ASP A 156 -24.18 -16.21 -27.51
N ASP A 157 -23.10 -15.42 -27.43
CA ASP A 157 -21.95 -15.68 -26.55
C ASP A 157 -22.11 -15.02 -25.18
N LEU A 158 -23.17 -14.24 -24.97
CA LEU A 158 -23.51 -13.73 -23.65
C LEU A 158 -24.23 -14.85 -22.86
N PRO A 159 -23.86 -15.09 -21.59
CA PRO A 159 -24.46 -16.14 -20.78
C PRO A 159 -25.91 -15.82 -20.33
N PHE A 160 -26.57 -14.85 -20.96
CA PHE A 160 -27.94 -14.42 -20.71
C PHE A 160 -28.63 -13.92 -21.97
#